data_AF-A0A962VUJ2-F1
#
_entry.id   AF-A0A962VUJ2-F1
#
_cell.length_a   1.000
_cell.length_b   1.000
_cell.length_c   1.000
_cell.angle_alpha   90.00
_cell.angle_beta   90.00
_cell.angle_gamma   90.00
#
_symmetry.space_group_name_H-M   'P 1'
#
loop_
_entity.id
_entity.type
_entity.pdbx_description
1 polymer ?
#
loop_
_entity_poly.entity_id
_entity_poly.type
_entity_poly.pdbx_seq_one_letter_code
_entity_poly.pdbx_strand_id
1 'polypeptide(L)'
;AVLVAERVEKNVIGMDLHGDLTRRDVAQTVVNFHDPRVSLPTDNAAESRRNAMNRVFDYLVEIALQRLLSTRSRKQQLEQQQRLLLQKKAQLYKASTLALEPLMEVRVPAAPDAGALEKQLQEIEAELTRIRISSATIENHLAKVAATLREPEKHLRLERVTLHLNHMNVKMSSNSLYNTNMLEFDEIVLRQDARRFTMLFARFPSSELLPQPDFLEQARRMLTPRVMT
;
A
#
# COMPACT_ATOMS: atom_id res chain seq x y z
N ALA A 1 -14.29 15.18 -14.55
CA ALA A 1 -13.81 13.81 -14.32
C ALA A 1 -12.42 13.85 -13.70
N VAL A 2 -11.93 12.73 -13.16
CA VAL A 2 -10.55 12.60 -12.68
C VAL A 2 -9.80 11.59 -13.55
N LEU A 3 -8.69 12.02 -14.17
CA LEU A 3 -7.75 11.15 -14.87
C LEU A 3 -6.69 10.69 -13.87
N VAL A 4 -6.50 9.37 -13.77
CA VAL A 4 -5.50 8.75 -12.91
C VAL A 4 -4.58 7.89 -13.77
N ALA A 5 -3.28 7.94 -13.51
CA ALA A 5 -2.29 7.08 -14.19
C ALA A 5 -1.13 6.74 -13.26
N GLU A 6 -0.42 5.66 -13.56
CA GLU A 6 0.84 5.32 -12.88
C GLU A 6 2.03 5.93 -13.63
N ARG A 7 2.82 6.75 -12.94
CA ARG A 7 4.00 7.38 -13.53
C ARG A 7 5.22 6.51 -13.34
N VAL A 8 5.90 6.20 -14.45
CA VAL A 8 7.13 5.41 -14.46
C VAL A 8 8.23 6.20 -15.13
N GLU A 9 9.35 6.35 -14.41
CA GLU A 9 10.56 6.97 -14.93
C GLU A 9 11.59 5.89 -15.27
N LYS A 10 12.16 5.97 -16.47
CA LYS A 10 13.21 5.05 -16.92
C LYS A 10 14.45 5.83 -17.30
N ASN A 11 15.57 5.45 -16.71
CA ASN A 11 16.87 5.97 -17.13
C ASN A 11 17.33 5.21 -18.37
N VAL A 12 17.59 5.94 -19.44
CA VAL A 12 18.05 5.41 -20.72
C VAL A 12 19.30 6.17 -21.14
N ILE A 13 20.12 5.53 -21.97
CA ILE A 13 21.26 6.18 -22.60
C ILE A 13 20.80 6.62 -23.98
N GLY A 14 20.86 7.93 -24.22
CA GLY A 14 20.37 8.54 -25.45
C GLY A 14 21.40 9.46 -26.09
N MET A 15 20.97 10.12 -27.15
CA MET A 15 21.70 11.18 -27.80
C MET A 15 21.12 12.51 -27.34
N ASP A 16 21.97 13.44 -26.95
CA ASP A 16 21.58 14.81 -26.62
C ASP A 16 22.26 15.76 -27.60
N LEU A 17 21.54 16.79 -28.01
CA LEU A 17 22.11 17.86 -28.80
C LEU A 17 22.48 18.98 -27.83
N HIS A 18 23.67 19.57 -27.97
CA HIS A 18 24.06 20.75 -27.19
C HIS A 18 24.58 21.81 -28.15
N GLY A 19 23.72 22.77 -28.51
CA GLY A 19 23.97 23.64 -29.66
C GLY A 19 23.94 22.84 -30.96
N ASP A 20 25.05 22.87 -31.72
CA ASP A 20 25.21 22.08 -32.96
C ASP A 20 25.97 20.75 -32.76
N LEU A 21 26.40 20.46 -31.53
CA LEU A 21 27.19 19.26 -31.21
C LEU A 21 26.28 18.14 -30.68
N THR A 22 26.26 17.03 -31.42
CA THR A 22 25.57 15.80 -31.00
C THR A 22 26.44 15.02 -30.02
N ARG A 23 26.01 14.95 -28.76
CA ARG A 23 26.64 14.14 -27.73
C ARG A 23 25.97 12.77 -27.68
N ARG A 24 26.78 11.72 -27.81
CA ARG A 24 26.35 10.33 -27.61
C ARG A 24 26.54 9.92 -26.15
N ASP A 25 25.81 8.89 -25.76
CA ASP A 25 25.87 8.25 -24.45
C ASP A 25 25.49 9.15 -23.26
N VAL A 26 24.46 9.96 -23.44
CA VAL A 26 23.95 10.85 -22.40
C VAL A 26 22.88 10.14 -21.58
N ALA A 27 23.03 10.13 -20.25
CA ALA A 27 22.02 9.63 -19.34
C ALA A 27 20.77 10.55 -19.41
N GLN A 28 19.64 9.96 -19.79
CA GLN A 28 18.36 10.64 -19.96
C GLN A 28 17.28 9.93 -19.14
N THR A 29 16.32 10.67 -18.62
CA THR A 29 15.17 10.11 -17.91
C THR A 29 13.93 10.26 -18.77
N VAL A 30 13.39 9.14 -19.26
CA VAL A 30 12.12 9.09 -20.00
C VAL A 30 10.98 8.89 -19.01
N VAL A 31 9.93 9.69 -19.15
CA VAL A 31 8.72 9.62 -18.32
C VAL A 31 7.60 8.97 -19.11
N ASN A 32 6.97 7.96 -18.53
CA ASN A 32 5.80 7.29 -19.10
C ASN A 32 4.65 7.28 -18.09
N PHE A 33 3.43 7.29 -18.61
CA PHE A 33 2.22 7.12 -17.83
C PHE A 33 1.51 5.84 -18.28
N HIS A 34 1.42 4.88 -17.36
CA HIS A 34 0.80 3.59 -17.59
C HIS A 34 -0.63 3.57 -17.05
N ASP A 35 -1.46 2.72 -17.68
CA ASP A 35 -2.86 2.48 -17.34
C ASP A 35 -3.67 3.75 -17.03
N PRO A 36 -3.71 4.74 -17.95
CA PRO A 36 -4.52 5.92 -17.76
C PRO A 36 -6.00 5.54 -17.68
N ARG A 37 -6.65 5.94 -16.58
CA ARG A 37 -8.07 5.67 -16.31
C ARG A 37 -8.78 6.96 -15.99
N VAL A 38 -9.87 7.21 -16.72
CA VAL A 38 -10.82 8.25 -16.35
C VAL A 38 -11.82 7.66 -15.37
N SER A 39 -11.94 8.29 -14.21
CA SER A 39 -12.85 7.90 -13.14
C SER A 39 -13.83 9.03 -12.82
N LEU A 40 -15.03 8.64 -12.38
CA LEU A 40 -16.04 9.52 -11.82
C LEU A 40 -16.32 10.74 -12.72
N PRO A 41 -16.74 10.53 -14.00
CA PRO A 41 -17.16 11.64 -14.84
C PRO A 41 -18.42 12.28 -14.25
N THR A 42 -18.36 13.59 -14.04
CA THR A 42 -19.48 14.42 -13.61
C THR A 42 -19.59 15.60 -14.56
N ASP A 43 -20.78 16.16 -14.69
CA ASP A 43 -21.03 17.40 -15.44
C ASP A 43 -20.53 18.64 -14.70
N ASN A 44 -20.34 18.53 -13.38
CA ASN A 44 -19.88 19.61 -12.50
C ASN A 44 -18.46 19.35 -11.96
N ALA A 45 -17.56 20.31 -12.12
CA ALA A 45 -16.19 20.26 -11.59
C ALA A 45 -16.14 20.18 -10.05
N ALA A 46 -17.05 20.86 -9.35
CA ALA A 46 -17.11 20.81 -7.88
C ALA A 46 -17.48 19.40 -7.39
N GLU A 47 -18.34 18.71 -8.12
CA GLU A 47 -18.73 17.34 -7.82
C GLU A 47 -17.58 16.35 -8.08
N SER A 48 -16.86 16.49 -9.20
CA SER A 48 -15.63 15.72 -9.46
C SER A 48 -14.64 15.87 -8.30
N ARG A 49 -14.45 17.10 -7.80
CA ARG A 49 -13.54 17.35 -6.65
C ARG A 49 -14.06 16.70 -5.38
N ARG A 50 -15.36 16.79 -5.08
CA ARG A 50 -15.97 16.12 -3.92
C ARG A 50 -15.81 14.61 -4.00
N ASN A 51 -16.04 14.03 -5.17
CA ASN A 51 -15.88 12.59 -5.41
C ASN A 51 -14.43 12.13 -5.22
N ALA A 52 -13.46 12.92 -5.68
CA ALA A 52 -12.04 12.65 -5.39
C ALA A 52 -11.73 12.69 -3.88
N MET A 53 -12.26 13.68 -3.16
CA MET A 53 -12.08 13.78 -1.70
C MET A 53 -12.73 12.61 -0.95
N ASN A 54 -13.93 12.19 -1.35
CA ASN A 54 -14.60 11.01 -0.79
C ASN A 54 -13.74 9.76 -1.00
N ARG A 55 -13.10 9.61 -2.16
CA ARG A 55 -12.22 8.47 -2.42
C ARG A 55 -10.99 8.44 -1.51
N VAL A 56 -10.42 9.61 -1.21
CA VAL A 56 -9.34 9.75 -0.22
C VAL A 56 -9.83 9.42 1.18
N PHE A 57 -11.04 9.86 1.55
CA PHE A 57 -11.65 9.53 2.83
C PHE A 57 -11.88 8.03 2.99
N ASP A 58 -12.43 7.36 1.97
CA ASP A 58 -12.63 5.91 1.97
C ASP A 58 -11.32 5.15 2.19
N TYR A 59 -10.23 5.62 1.58
CA TYR A 59 -8.89 5.04 1.78
C TYR A 59 -8.42 5.17 3.23
N LEU A 60 -8.64 6.33 3.88
CA LEU A 60 -8.29 6.51 5.29
C LEU A 60 -9.14 5.63 6.23
N VAL A 61 -10.42 5.43 5.89
CA VAL A 61 -11.30 4.49 6.61
C VAL A 61 -10.80 3.05 6.45
N GLU A 62 -10.38 2.66 5.25
CA GLU A 62 -9.79 1.33 5.00
C GLU A 62 -8.52 1.11 5.83
N ILE A 63 -7.64 2.10 5.93
CA ILE A 63 -6.45 2.04 6.80
C ILE A 63 -6.86 1.86 8.27
N ALA A 64 -7.85 2.63 8.74
CA ALA A 64 -8.33 2.53 10.10
C ALA A 64 -8.88 1.12 10.38
N LEU A 65 -9.63 0.55 9.44
CA LEU A 65 -10.13 -0.82 9.52
C LEU A 65 -8.98 -1.84 9.57
N GLN A 66 -7.99 -1.73 8.70
CA GLN A 66 -6.80 -2.59 8.71
C GLN A 66 -6.04 -2.54 10.04
N ARG A 67 -5.93 -1.35 10.66
CA ARG A 67 -5.34 -1.19 12.01
C ARG A 67 -6.13 -1.92 13.09
N LEU A 68 -7.46 -1.89 13.02
CA LEU A 68 -8.32 -2.65 13.95
C LEU A 68 -8.18 -4.16 13.74
N LEU A 69 -8.17 -4.61 12.48
CA LEU A 69 -8.01 -6.03 12.15
C LEU A 69 -6.64 -6.56 12.54
N SER A 70 -5.56 -5.81 12.29
CA SER A 70 -4.20 -6.19 12.71
C SER A 70 -4.07 -6.28 14.24
N THR A 71 -4.72 -5.37 14.98
CA THR A 71 -4.79 -5.47 16.45
C THR A 71 -5.47 -6.76 16.91
N ARG A 72 -6.58 -7.15 16.25
CA ARG A 72 -7.28 -8.41 16.56
C ARG A 72 -6.43 -9.64 16.22
N SER A 73 -5.77 -9.63 15.06
CA SER A 73 -4.87 -10.70 14.65
C SER A 73 -3.69 -10.84 15.62
N ARG A 74 -3.07 -9.72 16.02
CA ARG A 74 -1.99 -9.70 17.03
C ARG A 74 -2.44 -10.30 18.36
N LYS A 75 -3.65 -9.97 18.82
CA LYS A 75 -4.25 -10.58 20.03
C LYS A 75 -4.34 -12.10 19.90
N GLN A 76 -4.89 -12.60 18.79
CA GLN A 76 -5.04 -14.04 18.57
C GLN A 76 -3.68 -14.76 18.52
N GLN A 77 -2.67 -14.15 17.89
CA GLN A 77 -1.30 -14.69 17.86
C GLN A 77 -0.69 -14.77 19.26
N LEU A 78 -0.85 -13.73 20.08
CA LEU A 78 -0.37 -13.72 21.47
C LEU A 78 -1.07 -14.77 22.32
N GLU A 79 -2.39 -14.94 22.18
CA GLU A 79 -3.14 -15.99 22.89
C GLU A 79 -2.68 -17.40 22.47
N GLN A 80 -2.38 -17.61 21.19
CA GLN A 80 -1.81 -18.86 20.70
C GLN A 80 -0.41 -19.11 21.29
N GLN A 81 0.46 -18.10 21.27
CA GLN A 81 1.80 -18.18 21.83
C GLN A 81 1.77 -18.47 23.34
N GLN A 82 0.88 -17.82 24.09
CA GLN A 82 0.67 -18.07 25.51
C GLN A 82 0.29 -19.53 25.76
N ARG A 83 -0.68 -20.07 25.01
CA ARG A 83 -1.10 -21.48 25.14
C ARG A 83 0.06 -22.45 24.89
N LEU A 84 0.89 -22.21 23.87
CA LEU A 84 2.05 -23.04 23.57
C LEU A 84 3.09 -22.99 24.70
N LEU A 85 3.37 -21.80 25.25
CA LEU A 85 4.30 -21.65 26.38
C LEU A 85 3.79 -22.33 27.65
N LEU A 86 2.48 -22.23 27.95
CA LEU A 86 1.87 -22.93 29.07
C LEU A 86 1.93 -24.45 28.92
N GLN A 87 1.70 -24.98 27.71
CA GLN A 87 1.88 -26.40 27.42
C GLN A 87 3.33 -26.84 27.62
N LYS A 88 4.30 -26.05 27.15
CA LYS A 88 5.72 -26.30 27.35
C LYS A 88 6.08 -26.29 28.84
N LYS A 89 5.58 -25.32 29.62
CA LYS A 89 5.74 -25.27 31.08
C LYS A 89 5.19 -26.53 31.76
N ALA A 90 3.99 -26.97 31.39
CA ALA A 90 3.38 -28.18 31.92
C ALA A 90 4.18 -29.45 31.57
N GLN A 91 4.73 -29.54 30.36
CA GLN A 91 5.60 -30.65 29.95
C GLN A 91 6.90 -30.68 30.78
N LEU A 92 7.52 -29.52 31.04
CA LEU A 92 8.71 -29.45 31.87
C LEU A 92 8.43 -29.88 33.31
N TYR A 93 7.32 -29.44 33.90
CA TYR A 93 6.95 -29.92 35.24
C TYR A 93 6.63 -31.41 35.27
N LYS A 94 5.96 -31.96 34.24
CA LYS A 94 5.73 -33.40 34.14
C LYS A 94 7.04 -34.18 33.99
N ALA A 95 7.98 -33.68 33.19
CA ALA A 95 9.30 -34.30 33.05
C ALA A 95 10.08 -34.24 34.37
N SER A 96 9.99 -33.14 35.13
CA SER A 96 10.65 -33.03 36.44
C SER A 96 9.98 -33.90 37.52
N THR A 97 8.66 -34.11 37.47
CA THR A 97 7.96 -34.98 38.44
C THR A 97 8.10 -36.46 38.12
N LEU A 98 8.23 -36.84 36.84
CA LEU A 98 8.62 -38.20 36.45
C LEU A 98 10.11 -38.49 36.68
N ALA A 99 10.97 -37.47 36.74
CA ALA A 99 12.39 -37.60 37.07
C ALA A 99 12.67 -37.80 38.59
N LEU A 100 11.71 -38.34 39.34
CA LEU A 100 11.91 -38.83 40.72
C LEU A 100 12.41 -40.28 40.75
N GLU A 101 13.22 -40.69 39.77
CA GLU A 101 13.97 -41.95 39.78
C GLU A 101 15.46 -41.67 40.01
N PRO A 102 15.94 -41.64 41.26
CA PRO A 102 17.36 -41.50 41.55
C PRO A 102 18.05 -42.84 41.31
N LEU A 103 18.30 -43.23 40.06
CA LEU A 103 19.12 -44.41 39.75
C LEU A 103 19.96 -44.35 38.46
N MET A 104 20.00 -43.24 37.71
CA MET A 104 20.82 -43.19 36.49
C MET A 104 21.68 -41.92 36.40
N GLU A 105 23.00 -42.14 36.42
CA GLU A 105 24.04 -41.21 35.99
C GLU A 105 23.89 -40.91 34.49
N VAL A 106 22.87 -40.15 34.11
CA VAL A 106 22.74 -39.61 32.76
C VAL A 106 22.80 -38.10 32.88
N ARG A 107 23.83 -37.53 32.26
CA ARG A 107 24.07 -36.10 32.16
C ARG A 107 22.84 -35.43 31.54
N VAL A 108 22.00 -34.86 32.40
CA VAL A 108 20.78 -34.17 31.98
C VAL A 108 21.18 -32.98 31.10
N PRO A 109 20.69 -32.87 29.85
CA PRO A 109 20.94 -31.69 29.06
C PRO A 109 20.29 -30.49 29.78
N ALA A 110 21.01 -29.35 29.80
CA ALA A 110 20.63 -28.15 30.53
C ALA A 110 19.11 -27.90 30.45
N ALA A 111 18.46 -27.89 31.62
CA ALA A 111 17.04 -27.61 31.72
C ALA A 111 16.72 -26.34 30.93
N PRO A 112 15.74 -26.35 30.01
CA PRO A 112 15.33 -25.13 29.33
C PRO A 112 14.97 -24.10 30.39
N ASP A 113 15.53 -22.90 30.23
CA ASP A 113 15.57 -21.85 31.24
C ASP A 113 14.16 -21.46 31.69
N ALA A 114 13.68 -22.07 32.78
CA ALA A 114 12.32 -21.88 33.29
C ALA A 114 12.05 -20.39 33.59
N GLY A 115 13.08 -19.66 34.01
CA GLY A 115 13.02 -18.22 34.21
C GLY A 115 12.83 -17.43 32.91
N ALA A 116 13.45 -17.86 31.80
CA ALA A 116 13.22 -17.25 30.49
C ALA A 116 11.79 -17.49 30.00
N LEU A 117 11.24 -18.69 30.25
CA LEU A 117 9.87 -19.03 29.87
C LEU A 117 8.82 -18.25 30.69
N GLU A 118 9.07 -18.03 31.99
CA GLU A 118 8.21 -17.19 32.83
C GLU A 118 8.24 -15.72 32.43
N LYS A 119 9.43 -15.18 32.10
CA LYS A 119 9.54 -13.81 31.56
C LYS A 119 8.74 -13.65 30.27
N GLN A 120 8.85 -14.59 29.34
CA GLN A 120 8.07 -14.56 28.09
C GLN A 120 6.56 -14.60 28.34
N LEU A 121 6.09 -15.39 29.31
CA LEU A 121 4.68 -15.41 29.68
C LEU A 121 4.21 -14.08 30.28
N GLN A 122 5.00 -13.48 31.17
CA GLN A 122 4.70 -12.17 31.77
C GLN A 122 4.64 -11.06 30.70
N GLU A 123 5.56 -11.06 29.74
CA GLU A 123 5.57 -10.10 28.63
C GLU A 123 4.32 -10.23 27.76
N ILE A 124 3.93 -11.46 27.40
CA ILE A 124 2.71 -11.72 26.60
C ILE A 124 1.46 -11.32 27.38
N GLU A 125 1.38 -11.62 28.68
CA GLU A 125 0.25 -11.23 29.54
C GLU A 125 0.13 -9.71 29.65
N ALA A 126 1.25 -9.00 29.79
CA ALA A 126 1.27 -7.54 29.80
C ALA A 126 0.77 -6.98 28.45
N GLU A 127 1.23 -7.54 27.33
CA GLU A 127 0.79 -7.11 25.99
C GLU A 127 -0.70 -7.41 25.76
N LEU A 128 -1.19 -8.58 26.13
CA LEU A 128 -2.61 -8.96 26.05
C LEU A 128 -3.49 -8.05 26.91
N THR A 129 -3.03 -7.71 28.11
CA THR A 129 -3.75 -6.79 29.01
C THR A 129 -3.85 -5.40 28.40
N ARG A 130 -2.75 -4.87 27.83
CA ARG A 130 -2.77 -3.58 27.11
C ARG A 130 -3.73 -3.59 25.94
N ILE A 131 -3.70 -4.64 25.11
CA ILE A 131 -4.61 -4.78 23.97
C ILE A 131 -6.06 -4.80 24.47
N ARG A 132 -6.36 -5.60 25.50
CA ARG A 132 -7.71 -5.72 26.09
C ARG A 132 -8.23 -4.38 26.59
N ILE A 133 -7.43 -3.59 27.30
CA ILE A 133 -7.82 -2.25 27.76
C ILE A 133 -8.08 -1.34 26.56
N SER A 134 -7.17 -1.32 25.59
CA SER A 134 -7.28 -0.49 24.37
C SER A 134 -8.41 -0.89 23.42
N SER A 135 -9.07 -2.02 23.66
CA SER A 135 -10.17 -2.54 22.82
C SER A 135 -11.39 -2.96 23.66
N ALA A 136 -11.49 -2.48 24.90
CA ALA A 136 -12.55 -2.89 25.83
C ALA A 136 -13.94 -2.39 25.40
N THR A 137 -14.02 -1.21 24.78
CA THR A 137 -15.28 -0.57 24.43
C THR A 137 -15.32 -0.11 22.97
N ILE A 138 -16.51 0.25 22.49
CA ILE A 138 -16.72 0.80 21.14
C ILE A 138 -16.02 2.16 21.01
N GLU A 139 -16.03 2.98 22.06
CA GLU A 139 -15.37 4.28 22.12
C GLU A 139 -13.87 4.15 21.89
N ASN A 140 -13.24 3.12 22.42
CA ASN A 140 -11.81 2.86 22.19
C ASN A 140 -11.52 2.51 20.71
N HIS A 141 -12.42 1.78 20.05
CA HIS A 141 -12.29 1.52 18.62
C HIS A 141 -12.51 2.79 17.79
N LEU A 142 -13.52 3.58 18.14
CA LEU A 142 -13.82 4.85 17.48
C LEU A 142 -12.67 5.87 17.66
N ALA A 143 -12.03 5.90 18.83
CA ALA A 143 -10.85 6.71 19.08
C ALA A 143 -9.67 6.32 18.18
N LYS A 144 -9.46 5.02 17.91
CA LYS A 144 -8.44 4.54 16.96
C LYS A 144 -8.73 4.96 15.51
N VAL A 145 -10.01 4.92 15.11
CA VAL A 145 -10.44 5.43 13.80
C VAL A 145 -10.21 6.95 13.72
N ALA A 146 -10.69 7.70 14.71
CA ALA A 146 -10.52 9.15 14.79
C ALA A 146 -9.04 9.56 14.80
N ALA A 147 -8.17 8.83 15.48
CA ALA A 147 -6.72 9.08 15.46
C ALA A 147 -6.13 8.91 14.05
N THR A 148 -6.60 7.90 13.30
CA THR A 148 -6.17 7.69 11.91
C THR A 148 -6.66 8.82 10.99
N LEU A 149 -7.90 9.27 11.16
CA LEU A 149 -8.49 10.36 10.37
C LEU A 149 -7.93 11.75 10.73
N ARG A 150 -7.39 11.92 11.94
CA ARG A 150 -6.80 13.19 12.40
C ARG A 150 -5.44 13.49 11.78
N GLU A 151 -4.75 12.47 11.29
CA GLU A 151 -3.39 12.57 10.75
C GLU A 151 -3.29 12.01 9.32
N PRO A 152 -4.10 12.51 8.37
CA PRO A 152 -4.13 11.98 7.00
C PRO A 152 -2.77 12.07 6.30
N GLU A 153 -1.93 13.05 6.64
CA GLU A 153 -0.56 13.25 6.10
C GLU A 153 0.43 12.13 6.47
N LYS A 154 0.11 11.33 7.49
CA LYS A 154 0.86 10.10 7.83
C LYS A 154 0.46 8.92 6.94
N HIS A 155 -0.55 9.08 6.10
CA HIS A 155 -1.14 8.00 5.31
C HIS A 155 -1.08 8.27 3.81
N LEU A 156 -1.40 9.49 3.39
CA LEU A 156 -1.19 9.96 2.03
C LEU A 156 -0.47 11.30 1.99
N ARG A 157 0.14 11.61 0.85
CA ARG A 157 0.57 12.95 0.50
C ARG A 157 0.06 13.31 -0.88
N LEU A 158 -0.23 14.59 -1.06
CA LEU A 158 -0.49 15.20 -2.35
C LEU A 158 0.70 16.09 -2.67
N GLU A 159 1.41 15.78 -3.75
CA GLU A 159 2.60 16.50 -4.18
C GLU A 159 2.35 17.12 -5.55
N ARG A 160 2.54 18.44 -5.68
CA ARG A 160 2.47 19.10 -6.99
C ARG A 160 3.77 18.79 -7.73
N VAL A 161 3.66 18.21 -8.92
CA VAL A 161 4.80 17.84 -9.77
C VAL A 161 4.74 18.67 -11.05
N THR A 162 5.85 19.33 -11.38
CA THR A 162 6.06 20.06 -12.64
C THR A 162 7.21 19.39 -13.41
N LEU A 163 6.95 18.99 -14.65
CA LEU A 163 7.93 18.38 -15.54
C LEU A 163 8.08 19.20 -16.82
N HIS A 164 9.31 19.37 -17.29
CA HIS A 164 9.60 19.87 -18.63
C HIS A 164 10.02 18.68 -19.49
N LEU A 165 9.19 18.35 -20.49
CA LEU A 165 9.41 17.18 -21.35
C LEU A 165 9.60 17.61 -22.79
N ASN A 166 10.50 16.96 -23.52
CA ASN A 166 10.54 17.09 -24.98
C ASN A 166 9.44 16.21 -25.63
N HIS A 167 9.33 16.26 -26.96
CA HIS A 167 8.35 15.46 -27.73
C HIS A 167 8.55 13.94 -27.62
N MET A 168 9.69 13.48 -27.08
CA MET A 168 10.00 12.07 -26.82
C MET A 168 9.78 11.68 -25.34
N ASN A 169 9.11 12.54 -24.56
CA ASN A 169 8.89 12.38 -23.12
C ASN A 169 10.18 12.27 -22.28
N VAL A 170 11.30 12.80 -22.79
CA VAL A 170 12.55 12.91 -22.03
C VAL A 170 12.49 14.15 -21.16
N LYS A 171 12.85 14.02 -19.88
CA LYS A 171 12.99 15.16 -18.96
C LYS A 171 14.10 16.09 -19.41
N MET A 172 13.77 17.36 -19.51
CA MET A 172 14.70 18.44 -19.80
C MET A 172 14.87 19.33 -18.58
N SER A 173 16.04 19.95 -18.45
CA SER A 173 16.24 21.01 -17.45
C SER A 173 15.40 22.24 -17.81
N SER A 174 14.93 22.99 -16.82
CA SER A 174 14.10 24.19 -17.01
C SER A 174 14.76 25.29 -17.86
N ASN A 175 16.09 25.27 -17.98
CA ASN A 175 16.88 26.23 -18.77
C ASN A 175 17.26 25.69 -20.17
N SER A 176 16.63 24.61 -20.65
CA SER A 176 16.97 24.07 -21.96
C SER A 176 16.51 25.00 -23.08
N LEU A 177 17.37 25.22 -24.08
CA LEU A 177 17.07 25.99 -25.31
C LEU A 177 16.09 25.27 -26.26
N TYR A 178 15.68 24.05 -25.92
CA TYR A 178 14.78 23.22 -26.72
C TYR A 178 13.32 23.52 -26.42
N ASN A 179 12.46 23.30 -27.42
CA ASN A 179 11.01 23.31 -27.22
C ASN A 179 10.64 22.21 -26.22
N THR A 180 10.30 22.63 -25.00
CA THR A 180 9.81 21.76 -23.94
C THR A 180 8.34 22.03 -23.71
N ASN A 181 7.60 20.96 -23.47
CA ASN A 181 6.24 21.02 -22.97
C ASN A 181 6.28 20.95 -21.45
N MET A 182 5.72 21.96 -20.80
CA MET A 182 5.53 21.96 -19.35
C MET A 182 4.28 21.15 -19.02
N LEU A 183 4.42 20.17 -18.13
CA LEU A 183 3.34 19.33 -17.64
C LEU A 183 3.25 19.48 -16.12
N GLU A 184 2.08 19.91 -15.63
CA GLU A 184 1.80 20.04 -14.20
C GLU A 184 0.65 19.12 -13.79
N PHE A 185 0.84 18.39 -12.68
CA PHE A 185 -0.17 17.51 -12.12
C PHE A 185 0.04 17.30 -10.62
N ASP A 186 -0.99 16.78 -9.96
CA ASP A 186 -0.86 16.34 -8.58
C ASP A 186 -0.49 14.85 -8.54
N GLU A 187 0.48 14.47 -7.72
CA GLU A 187 0.87 13.09 -7.45
C GLU A 187 0.38 12.69 -6.06
N ILE A 188 -0.42 11.63 -5.98
CA ILE A 188 -0.88 11.04 -4.74
C ILE A 188 0.12 9.95 -4.36
N VAL A 189 0.75 10.11 -3.20
CA VAL A 189 1.69 9.14 -2.64
C VAL A 189 1.05 8.44 -1.45
N LEU A 190 0.80 7.14 -1.57
CA LEU A 190 0.25 6.30 -0.50
C LEU A 190 1.41 5.70 0.31
N ARG A 191 1.43 5.91 1.63
CA ARG A 191 2.59 5.50 2.44
C ARG A 191 2.68 4.02 2.75
N GLN A 192 1.56 3.30 2.84
CA GLN A 192 1.56 1.88 3.22
C GLN A 192 2.38 1.04 2.24
N ASP A 193 2.19 1.28 0.94
CA ASP A 193 2.76 0.44 -0.14
C ASP A 193 3.70 1.22 -1.07
N ALA A 194 4.04 2.47 -0.70
CA ALA A 194 4.80 3.41 -1.55
C ALA A 194 4.23 3.62 -2.96
N ARG A 195 2.94 3.28 -3.18
CA ARG A 195 2.25 3.42 -4.46
C ARG A 195 2.06 4.89 -4.78
N ARG A 196 2.26 5.24 -6.06
CA ARG A 196 2.13 6.61 -6.56
C ARG A 196 1.19 6.63 -7.75
N PHE A 197 0.28 7.59 -7.74
CA PHE A 197 -0.62 7.82 -8.86
C PHE A 197 -0.63 9.29 -9.21
N THR A 198 -0.46 9.58 -10.50
CA THR A 198 -0.71 10.90 -11.04
C THR A 198 -2.22 11.13 -11.12
N MET A 199 -2.67 12.30 -10.71
CA MET A 199 -4.06 12.73 -10.72
C MET A 199 -4.19 14.06 -11.44
N LEU A 200 -5.15 14.13 -12.37
CA LEU A 200 -5.51 15.34 -13.10
C LEU A 200 -7.03 15.48 -13.17
N PHE A 201 -7.54 16.70 -12.93
CA PHE A 201 -8.93 17.00 -13.24
C PHE A 201 -9.05 17.27 -14.75
N ALA A 202 -9.84 16.45 -15.43
CA ALA A 202 -10.02 16.53 -16.87
C ALA A 202 -11.47 16.92 -17.21
N ARG A 203 -11.59 17.75 -18.25
CA ARG A 203 -12.84 18.11 -18.92
C ARG A 203 -12.71 17.68 -20.38
N PHE A 204 -13.69 16.93 -20.85
CA PHE A 204 -13.81 16.52 -22.24
C PHE A 204 -15.30 16.49 -22.62
N PRO A 205 -15.66 16.68 -23.89
CA PRO A 205 -17.03 16.55 -24.36
C PRO A 205 -17.55 15.13 -24.16
N SER A 206 -18.79 14.99 -23.70
CA SER A 206 -19.43 13.68 -23.56
C SER A 206 -19.58 12.96 -24.91
N SER A 207 -19.62 13.69 -26.02
CA SER A 207 -19.64 13.15 -27.38
C SER A 207 -18.35 12.42 -27.77
N GLU A 208 -17.23 12.69 -27.09
CA GLU A 208 -15.95 12.00 -27.32
C GLU A 208 -15.83 10.70 -26.51
N LEU A 209 -16.78 10.44 -25.60
CA LEU A 209 -16.81 9.16 -24.89
C LEU A 209 -17.13 8.05 -25.88
N LEU A 210 -16.27 7.03 -25.90
CA LEU A 210 -16.55 5.82 -26.64
C LEU A 210 -17.89 5.22 -26.16
N PRO A 211 -18.74 4.72 -27.07
CA PRO A 211 -19.96 4.05 -26.68
C PRO A 211 -19.62 2.88 -25.75
N GLN A 212 -20.47 2.66 -24.74
CA GLN A 212 -20.25 1.58 -23.79
C GLN A 212 -20.16 0.25 -24.56
N PRO A 213 -19.07 -0.51 -24.42
CA PRO A 213 -18.97 -1.80 -25.08
C PRO A 213 -20.07 -2.71 -24.57
N ASP A 214 -20.79 -3.35 -25.50
CA ASP A 214 -21.74 -4.39 -25.16
C ASP A 214 -20.98 -5.63 -24.69
N PHE A 215 -20.82 -5.74 -23.36
CA PHE A 215 -20.11 -6.85 -22.73
C PHE A 215 -20.75 -8.21 -23.02
N LEU A 216 -22.05 -8.24 -23.30
CA LEU A 216 -22.79 -9.46 -23.63
C LEU A 216 -22.43 -9.94 -25.04
N GLU A 217 -22.35 -9.02 -26.00
CA GLU A 217 -21.86 -9.32 -27.35
C GLU A 217 -20.36 -9.66 -27.37
N GLN A 218 -19.54 -9.00 -26.55
CA GLN A 218 -18.12 -9.36 -26.42
C GLN A 218 -17.93 -10.75 -25.81
N ALA A 219 -18.70 -11.08 -24.75
CA ALA A 219 -18.69 -12.42 -24.16
C ALA A 219 -19.17 -13.48 -25.16
N ARG A 220 -20.24 -13.19 -25.92
CA ARG A 220 -20.71 -14.07 -27.00
C ARG A 220 -19.66 -14.32 -28.07
N ARG A 221 -18.91 -13.29 -28.48
CA ARG A 221 -17.78 -13.41 -29.43
C ARG A 221 -16.61 -14.23 -28.89
N MET A 222 -16.36 -14.20 -27.58
CA MET A 222 -15.31 -15.02 -26.96
C MET A 222 -15.74 -16.47 -26.74
N LEU A 223 -17.04 -16.73 -26.63
CA LEU A 223 -17.62 -18.06 -26.45
C LEU A 223 -17.99 -18.74 -27.79
N THR A 224 -18.00 -18.00 -28.91
CA THR A 224 -18.16 -18.63 -30.23
C THR A 224 -16.80 -19.17 -30.68
N PRO A 225 -16.64 -20.50 -30.84
CA PRO A 225 -15.40 -21.05 -31.37
C PRO A 225 -15.17 -20.46 -32.76
N ARG A 226 -13.97 -19.90 -33.00
CA ARG A 226 -13.51 -19.61 -34.36
C ARG A 226 -13.54 -20.91 -35.14
N VAL A 227 -14.56 -21.10 -35.96
CA VAL A 227 -14.55 -22.13 -36.99
C VAL A 227 -13.45 -21.71 -37.97
N MET A 228 -12.28 -22.34 -37.85
CA MET A 228 -11.24 -22.23 -38.87
C MET A 228 -11.73 -23.00 -40.09
N THR A 229 -12.10 -22.27 -41.13
CA THR A 229 -12.05 -22.73 -42.52
C THR A 229 -10.68 -22.43 -43.09
#